data_AF-A0A1E5ABQ8-F1
#
_entry.id   AF-A0A1E5ABQ8-F1
#
_cell.length_a   1.000
_cell.length_b   1.000
_cell.length_c   1.000
_cell.angle_alpha   90.00
_cell.angle_beta   90.00
_cell.angle_gamma   90.00
#
_symmetry.space_group_name_H-M   'P 1'
#
loop_
_entity.id
_entity.type
_entity.pdbx_description
1 polymer ?
#
loop_
_entity_poly.entity_id
_entity_poly.type
_entity_poly.pdbx_seq_one_letter_code
_entity_poly.pdbx_strand_id
1 'polypeptide(L)'
;MAATTYVCSIAHVASLLGEDPGLLEAIVSNDDNLSYGNIVSVHIGRDDYITALTDEGIDELRDMLASARVSVEAWHSFLEDFVC
;
A
#
# COMPACT_ATOMS: atom_id res chain seq x y z
N MET A 1 14.78 13.69 -17.31
CA MET A 1 13.46 13.95 -17.90
C MET A 1 12.46 13.84 -16.76
N ALA A 2 11.59 14.83 -16.56
CA ALA A 2 10.55 14.71 -15.55
C ALA A 2 9.50 13.71 -16.08
N ALA A 3 9.36 12.56 -15.42
CA ALA A 3 8.28 11.64 -15.67
C ALA A 3 7.05 12.10 -14.89
N THR A 4 5.86 12.02 -15.49
CA THR A 4 4.61 12.18 -14.76
C THR A 4 4.41 10.95 -13.89
N THR A 5 4.34 11.12 -12.57
CA THR A 5 3.97 10.06 -11.62
C THR A 5 2.50 10.21 -11.29
N TYR A 6 1.73 9.13 -11.44
CA TYR A 6 0.36 9.06 -10.96
C TYR A 6 0.34 8.50 -9.54
N VAL A 7 -0.64 8.94 -8.75
CA VAL A 7 -0.89 8.40 -7.42
C VAL A 7 -2.35 8.00 -7.31
N CYS A 8 -2.62 6.89 -6.63
CA CYS A 8 -3.95 6.36 -6.41
C CYS A 8 -4.25 6.29 -4.92
N SER A 9 -5.43 6.74 -4.50
CA SER A 9 -5.89 6.58 -3.11
C SER A 9 -5.90 5.11 -2.70
N ILE A 10 -5.62 4.80 -1.43
CA ILE A 10 -5.69 3.42 -0.90
C ILE A 10 -7.02 2.72 -1.22
N ALA A 11 -8.15 3.43 -1.14
CA ALA A 11 -9.45 2.86 -1.50
C ALA A 11 -9.53 2.37 -2.96
N HIS A 12 -8.88 3.08 -3.88
CA HIS A 12 -8.78 2.67 -5.28
C HIS A 12 -7.84 1.47 -5.44
N VAL A 13 -6.69 1.48 -4.76
CA VAL A 13 -5.73 0.37 -4.79
C VAL A 13 -6.33 -0.91 -4.20
N ALA A 14 -7.06 -0.83 -3.10
CA ALA A 14 -7.80 -1.95 -2.51
C ALA A 14 -8.78 -2.56 -3.51
N SER A 15 -9.54 -1.71 -4.22
CA SER A 15 -10.46 -2.17 -5.27
C SER A 15 -9.74 -2.81 -6.46
N LEU A 16 -8.55 -2.29 -6.82
CA LEU A 16 -7.71 -2.83 -7.89
C LEU A 16 -7.14 -4.21 -7.55
N LEU A 17 -6.67 -4.38 -6.30
CA LEU A 17 -6.04 -5.61 -5.83
C LEU A 17 -7.05 -6.64 -5.30
N GLY A 18 -8.30 -6.24 -5.07
CA GLY A 18 -9.32 -7.10 -4.48
C GLY A 18 -9.08 -7.37 -2.99
N GLU A 19 -8.40 -6.45 -2.31
CA GLU A 19 -8.01 -6.57 -0.91
C GLU A 19 -8.84 -5.63 -0.01
N ASP A 20 -8.80 -5.88 1.29
CA ASP A 20 -9.44 -5.00 2.27
C ASP A 20 -8.68 -3.66 2.38
N PRO A 21 -9.37 -2.50 2.31
CA PRO A 21 -8.72 -1.21 2.47
C PRO A 21 -7.98 -1.07 3.80
N GLY A 22 -8.56 -1.58 4.90
CA GLY A 22 -7.96 -1.50 6.23
C GLY A 22 -6.67 -2.31 6.37
N LEU A 23 -6.58 -3.45 5.67
CA LEU A 23 -5.33 -4.19 5.53
C LEU A 23 -4.25 -3.34 4.86
N LEU A 24 -4.57 -2.71 3.72
CA LEU A 24 -3.61 -1.87 3.02
C LEU A 24 -3.22 -0.65 3.84
N GLU A 25 -4.17 -0.02 4.53
CA GLU A 25 -3.93 1.08 5.46
C GLU A 25 -2.97 0.69 6.58
N ALA A 26 -3.12 -0.52 7.15
CA ALA A 26 -2.21 -1.01 8.18
C ALA A 26 -0.80 -1.24 7.65
N ILE A 27 -0.65 -1.82 6.45
CA ILE A 27 0.66 -2.01 5.81
C ILE A 27 1.35 -0.65 5.58
N VAL A 28 0.66 0.32 5.00
CA VAL A 28 1.25 1.63 4.68
C VAL A 28 1.33 2.57 5.88
N SER A 29 0.81 2.16 7.04
CA SER A 29 0.96 2.91 8.30
C SER A 29 2.40 2.91 8.80
N ASN A 30 3.21 1.93 8.36
CA ASN A 30 4.65 1.94 8.51
C ASN A 30 5.29 2.29 7.16
N ASP A 31 5.94 3.44 7.07
CA ASP A 31 6.52 3.91 5.81
C ASP A 31 7.73 3.08 5.35
N ASP A 32 8.38 2.35 6.26
CA ASP A 32 9.48 1.43 5.94
C ASP A 32 9.00 0.15 5.22
N ASN A 33 7.69 -0.12 5.18
CA ASN A 33 7.15 -1.32 4.52
C ASN A 33 7.21 -1.24 2.99
N LEU A 34 7.32 -0.03 2.42
CA LEU A 34 7.43 0.19 0.98
C LEU A 34 8.67 1.02 0.65
N SER A 35 9.12 0.92 -0.59
CA SER A 35 10.26 1.68 -1.07
C SER A 35 10.00 3.20 -0.98
N TYR A 36 11.06 3.97 -0.68
CA TYR A 36 10.96 5.41 -0.43
C TYR A 36 10.29 6.16 -1.58
N GLY A 37 9.26 6.95 -1.25
CA GLY A 37 8.49 7.74 -2.21
C GLY A 37 7.26 7.02 -2.77
N ASN A 38 7.02 5.76 -2.40
CA ASN A 38 5.84 5.02 -2.84
C ASN A 38 4.58 5.33 -2.02
N ILE A 39 4.73 5.78 -0.78
CA ILE A 39 3.62 6.25 0.07
C ILE A 39 3.56 7.77 0.01
N VAL A 40 2.39 8.29 -0.37
CA VAL A 40 2.16 9.72 -0.58
C VAL A 40 0.96 10.18 0.23
N SER A 41 1.19 11.12 1.15
CA SER A 41 0.11 11.80 1.88
C SER A 41 -0.45 12.95 1.04
N VAL A 42 -1.70 12.85 0.62
CA VAL A 42 -2.39 13.86 -0.18
C VAL A 42 -3.29 14.69 0.73
N HIS A 43 -3.03 15.99 0.81
CA HIS A 43 -3.86 16.93 1.55
C HIS A 43 -5.13 17.27 0.76
N ILE A 44 -6.31 16.98 1.32
CA ILE A 44 -7.60 17.13 0.63
C ILE A 44 -8.51 18.22 1.24
N GLY A 45 -8.08 18.85 2.33
CA GLY A 45 -8.86 19.85 3.06
C GLY A 45 -8.05 20.42 4.22
N ARG A 46 -8.66 21.27 5.06
CA ARG A 46 -7.92 22.07 6.06
C ARG A 46 -7.04 21.26 7.02
N ASP A 47 -7.48 20.04 7.37
CA ASP A 47 -6.77 19.14 8.29
C ASP A 47 -6.89 17.66 7.84
N ASP A 48 -7.41 17.41 6.63
CA ASP A 48 -7.68 16.07 6.12
C ASP A 48 -6.60 15.63 5.13
N TYR A 49 -6.09 14.42 5.36
CA TYR A 49 -5.14 13.75 4.49
C TYR A 49 -5.68 12.39 4.10
N ILE A 50 -5.40 11.98 2.88
CA ILE A 50 -5.56 10.60 2.45
C ILE A 50 -4.19 10.02 2.11
N THR A 51 -4.03 8.74 2.39
CA THR A 51 -2.88 7.99 1.90
C THR A 51 -3.14 7.57 0.45
N ALA A 52 -2.17 7.84 -0.40
CA ALA A 52 -2.13 7.42 -1.79
C ALA A 52 -0.81 6.71 -2.08
N LEU A 53 -0.81 5.90 -3.14
CA LEU A 53 0.35 5.13 -3.58
C LEU A 53 0.69 5.45 -5.01
N THR A 54 1.99 5.47 -5.31
CA THR A 54 2.50 5.53 -6.69
C THR A 54 2.22 4.21 -7.42
N ASP A 55 2.34 4.21 -8.75
CA ASP A 55 2.26 2.98 -9.54
C ASP A 55 3.30 1.93 -9.06
N GLU A 56 4.53 2.36 -8.76
CA GLU A 56 5.59 1.49 -8.23
C GLU A 56 5.24 0.91 -6.86
N GLY A 57 4.62 1.69 -5.98
CA GLY A 57 4.13 1.21 -4.68
C GLY A 57 3.00 0.19 -4.78
N ILE A 58 2.12 0.35 -5.78
CA ILE A 58 1.04 -0.60 -6.05
C ILE A 58 1.61 -1.93 -6.55
N ASP A 59 2.59 -1.89 -7.45
CA ASP A 59 3.27 -3.10 -7.93
C ASP A 59 4.02 -3.81 -6.79
N GLU A 60 4.72 -3.06 -5.92
CA GLU A 60 5.41 -3.59 -4.73
C GLU A 60 4.42 -4.28 -3.77
N LEU A 61 3.29 -3.64 -3.44
CA LEU A 61 2.25 -4.26 -2.63
C LEU A 61 1.67 -5.51 -3.27
N ARG A 62 1.44 -5.51 -4.59
CA ARG A 62 0.92 -6.68 -5.29
C ARG A 62 1.88 -7.86 -5.16
N ASP A 63 3.17 -7.63 -5.30
CA ASP A 63 4.19 -8.68 -5.22
C ASP A 63 4.35 -9.22 -3.79
N MET A 64 4.28 -8.34 -2.78
CA MET A 64 4.24 -8.71 -1.37
C MET A 64 3.04 -9.61 -1.06
N LEU A 65 1.83 -9.19 -1.47
CA LEU A 65 0.60 -9.95 -1.28
C LEU A 65 0.64 -11.29 -2.02
N ALA A 66 1.12 -11.31 -3.27
CA ALA A 66 1.25 -12.54 -4.03
C ALA A 66 2.17 -13.55 -3.33
N SER A 67 3.26 -13.08 -2.71
CA SER A 67 4.19 -13.90 -1.93
C SER A 67 3.54 -14.43 -0.65
N ALA A 68 2.74 -13.62 0.04
CA ALA A 68 2.03 -14.01 1.26
C ALA A 68 0.89 -15.00 1.01
N ARG A 69 0.21 -14.93 -0.14
CA ARG A 69 -0.95 -15.78 -0.50
C ARG A 69 -0.57 -17.21 -0.93
N VAL A 70 0.72 -17.56 -0.92
CA VAL A 70 1.19 -18.92 -1.28
C VAL A 70 0.74 -19.98 -0.27
N SER A 71 0.64 -19.63 1.02
CA SER A 71 0.16 -20.55 2.06
C SER A 71 -0.41 -19.79 3.26
N VAL A 72 -1.16 -20.49 4.12
CA VAL A 72 -1.70 -19.91 5.36
C VAL A 72 -0.58 -19.49 6.32
N GLU A 73 0.51 -20.27 6.38
CA GLU A 73 1.68 -19.96 7.21
C GLU A 73 2.40 -18.70 6.71
N ALA A 74 2.59 -18.56 5.38
CA ALA A 74 3.16 -17.36 4.78
C ALA A 74 2.28 -16.13 5.01
N TRP A 75 0.96 -16.30 4.93
CA TRP A 75 0.01 -15.23 5.23
C TRP A 75 0.07 -14.77 6.68
N HIS A 76 0.17 -15.69 7.63
CA HIS A 76 0.33 -15.33 9.05
C HIS A 76 1.65 -14.60 9.30
N SER A 77 2.76 -15.11 8.77
CA SER A 77 4.07 -14.46 8.90
C SER A 77 4.06 -13.06 8.29
N PHE A 78 3.37 -12.87 7.16
CA PHE A 78 3.21 -11.56 6.52
C PHE A 78 2.47 -10.57 7.43
N LEU A 79 1.37 -10.99 8.05
CA LEU A 79 0.62 -10.10 8.95
C LEU A 79 1.44 -9.71 10.18
N GLU A 80 2.25 -10.61 10.73
CA GLU A 80 3.12 -10.32 11.87
C GLU A 80 4.24 -9.33 11.52
N ASP A 81 4.74 -9.38 10.28
CA ASP A 81 5.85 -8.53 9.82
C ASP A 81 5.38 -7.13 9.39
N PHE A 82 4.21 -7.04 8.73
CA PHE A 82 3.80 -5.81 8.04
C PHE A 82 2.58 -5.07 8.64
N VAL A 83 1.78 -5.69 9.51
CA VAL A 83 0.46 -5.16 9.95
C VAL A 83 0.42 -4.83 11.46
N CYS A 84 1.58 -4.85 12.14
CA CYS A 84 1.70 -4.79 13.60
C CYS A 84 1.52 -3.38 14.21
#